data_AF-A0A2I1WHP7-F1
#
_entry.id   AF-A0A2I1WHP7-F1
#
_cell.length_a   1.000
_cell.length_b   1.000
_cell.length_c   1.000
_cell.angle_alpha   90.00
_cell.angle_beta   90.00
_cell.angle_gamma   90.00
#
_symmetry.space_group_name_H-M   'P 1'
#
loop_
_entity.id
_entity.type
_entity.pdbx_description
1 polymer ?
#
loop_
_entity_poly.entity_id
_entity_poly.type
_entity_poly.pdbx_seq_one_letter_code
_entity_poly.pdbx_strand_id
1 'polypeptide(L)'
;MAKRHQYLWCLVELPNGKREWYCISKVLRKALLWEKNYLHNRYWRNTLIGSYLNVARTRYHHDRAIITVGRVIRVKILYYPTQDWHWTRNQFIAASQLENFTTAYNYMKHNYAWYNKLLIHHALRHWRRISASKHCNKF
;
A
#
# COMPACT_ATOMS: atom_id res chain seq x y z
N MET A 1 -30.15 -8.34 -12.94
CA MET A 1 -28.75 -8.05 -13.35
C MET A 1 -27.84 -8.22 -12.14
N ALA A 2 -26.95 -9.21 -12.12
CA ALA A 2 -26.00 -9.38 -11.02
C ALA A 2 -25.08 -8.14 -10.95
N LYS A 3 -25.00 -7.48 -9.79
CA LYS A 3 -24.01 -6.41 -9.56
C LYS A 3 -22.62 -6.99 -9.79
N ARG A 4 -21.98 -6.64 -10.92
CA ARG A 4 -20.59 -7.02 -11.22
C ARG A 4 -19.71 -6.59 -10.03
N HIS A 5 -18.98 -7.55 -9.44
CA HIS A 5 -18.08 -7.27 -8.34
C HIS A 5 -17.01 -6.27 -8.79
N GLN A 6 -16.98 -5.10 -8.14
CA GLN A 6 -15.97 -4.07 -8.40
C GLN A 6 -14.73 -4.36 -7.54
N TYR A 7 -13.58 -4.43 -8.20
CA TYR A 7 -12.27 -4.51 -7.55
C TYR A 7 -11.55 -3.18 -7.69
N LEU A 8 -10.78 -2.84 -6.66
CA LEU A 8 -9.96 -1.65 -6.68
C LEU A 8 -8.52 -2.10 -6.82
N TRP A 9 -7.79 -1.43 -7.68
CA TRP A 9 -6.39 -1.71 -7.94
C TRP A 9 -5.57 -0.46 -7.68
N CYS A 10 -4.42 -0.60 -7.03
CA CYS A 10 -3.48 0.49 -6.84
C CYS A 10 -2.20 0.22 -7.62
N LEU A 11 -1.69 1.26 -8.27
CA LEU A 11 -0.34 1.27 -8.83
C LEU A 11 0.60 1.64 -7.70
N VAL A 12 1.55 0.75 -7.43
CA VAL A 12 2.49 0.88 -6.32
C VAL A 12 3.90 1.04 -6.88
N GLU A 13 4.58 2.09 -6.45
CA GLU A 13 6.01 2.27 -6.65
C GLU A 13 6.78 1.53 -5.55
N LEU A 14 7.81 0.82 -5.95
CA LEU A 14 8.66 0.06 -5.06
C LEU A 14 10.00 0.79 -4.84
N PRO A 15 10.76 0.45 -3.78
CA PRO A 15 12.04 1.10 -3.49
C PRO A 15 13.09 0.98 -4.61
N ASN A 16 12.92 0.03 -5.53
CA ASN A 16 13.78 -0.15 -6.70
C ASN A 16 13.29 0.64 -7.94
N GLY A 17 12.30 1.52 -7.79
CA GLY A 17 11.71 2.30 -8.88
C GLY A 17 10.72 1.53 -9.77
N LYS A 18 10.59 0.20 -9.59
CA LYS A 18 9.58 -0.58 -10.33
C LYS A 18 8.18 -0.19 -9.90
N ARG A 19 7.25 -0.23 -10.86
CA ARG A 19 5.84 0.08 -10.64
C ARG A 19 4.99 -1.10 -11.00
N GLU A 20 4.18 -1.56 -10.05
CA GLU A 20 3.39 -2.77 -10.19
C GLU A 20 1.96 -2.53 -9.71
N TRP A 21 1.00 -3.20 -10.36
CA TRP A 21 -0.41 -3.12 -10.00
C TRP A 21 -0.75 -4.17 -8.95
N TYR A 22 -1.36 -3.71 -7.86
CA TYR A 22 -1.86 -4.58 -6.80
C TYR A 22 -3.36 -4.43 -6.64
N CYS A 23 -4.06 -5.53 -6.46
CA CYS A 23 -5.47 -5.54 -6.11
C CYS A 23 -5.62 -5.23 -4.62
N ILE A 24 -6.44 -4.24 -4.30
CA ILE A 24 -6.69 -3.80 -2.93
C ILE A 24 -7.45 -4.90 -2.17
N SER A 25 -6.97 -5.21 -0.97
CA SER A 25 -7.58 -6.21 -0.09
C SER A 25 -9.06 -5.95 0.20
N LYS A 26 -9.79 -6.98 0.60
CA LYS A 26 -11.22 -6.88 0.95
C LYS A 26 -11.48 -5.83 2.03
N VAL A 27 -10.62 -5.77 3.06
CA VAL A 27 -10.76 -4.85 4.20
C VAL A 27 -10.52 -3.41 3.77
N LEU A 28 -9.41 -3.15 3.07
CA LEU A 28 -9.07 -1.81 2.61
C LEU A 28 -10.08 -1.31 1.56
N ARG A 29 -10.57 -2.20 0.71
CA ARG A 29 -11.66 -1.89 -0.23
C ARG A 29 -12.94 -1.48 0.49
N LYS A 30 -13.31 -2.15 1.58
CA LYS A 30 -14.49 -1.77 2.38
C LYS A 30 -14.32 -0.35 2.96
N ALA A 31 -13.14 -0.03 3.49
CA ALA A 31 -12.86 1.32 4.01
C ALA A 31 -13.00 2.41 2.94
N LEU A 32 -12.42 2.18 1.75
CA LEU A 32 -12.55 3.12 0.62
C LEU A 32 -13.98 3.29 0.12
N LEU A 33 -14.73 2.19 0.06
CA LEU A 33 -16.14 2.25 -0.33
C LEU A 33 -17.00 2.92 0.75
N TRP A 34 -16.60 2.82 2.02
CA TRP A 34 -17.24 3.55 3.11
C TRP A 34 -16.99 5.06 2.98
N GLU A 35 -15.76 5.50 2.69
CA GLU A 35 -15.50 6.92 2.36
C GLU A 35 -16.34 7.42 1.18
N LYS A 36 -16.45 6.61 0.14
CA LYS A 36 -17.25 6.94 -1.05
C LYS A 36 -18.74 7.09 -0.71
N ASN A 37 -19.32 6.08 -0.07
CA ASN A 37 -20.76 5.93 0.03
C ASN A 37 -21.34 6.63 1.25
N TYR A 38 -20.60 6.67 2.36
CA TYR A 38 -21.08 7.14 3.66
C TYR A 38 -20.58 8.55 3.97
N LEU A 39 -19.30 8.84 3.69
CA LEU A 39 -18.75 10.20 3.85
C LEU A 39 -18.94 11.09 2.61
N HIS A 40 -19.57 10.55 1.55
CA HIS A 40 -19.78 11.25 0.27
C HIS A 40 -18.51 11.92 -0.30
N ASN A 41 -17.33 11.36 -0.01
CA ASN A 41 -16.06 11.93 -0.45
C ASN A 41 -15.90 11.72 -1.96
N ARG A 42 -16.02 12.79 -2.76
CA ARG A 42 -15.84 12.73 -4.24
C ARG A 42 -14.42 12.29 -4.65
N TYR A 43 -13.44 12.50 -3.77
CA TYR A 43 -12.03 12.21 -3.99
C TYR A 43 -11.53 10.96 -3.25
N TRP A 44 -12.44 10.07 -2.81
CA TRP A 44 -12.10 8.83 -2.07
C TRP A 44 -11.03 7.95 -2.74
N ARG A 45 -10.83 8.07 -4.07
CA ARG A 45 -9.77 7.34 -4.78
C ARG A 45 -8.38 7.90 -4.51
N ASN A 46 -8.31 9.19 -4.18
CA ASN A 46 -7.08 9.91 -3.92
C ASN A 46 -6.61 9.74 -2.48
N THR A 47 -7.47 9.27 -1.56
CA THR A 47 -7.14 9.16 -0.13
C THR A 47 -5.99 8.19 0.14
N LEU A 48 -5.79 7.20 -0.73
CA LEU A 48 -4.64 6.29 -0.65
C LEU A 48 -3.40 6.80 -1.40
N ILE A 49 -3.52 7.77 -2.29
CA ILE A 49 -2.39 8.24 -3.10
C ILE A 49 -1.36 8.90 -2.18
N GLY A 50 -0.11 8.47 -2.30
CA GLY A 50 0.99 8.92 -1.43
C GLY A 50 1.15 8.11 -0.14
N SER A 51 0.18 7.27 0.22
CA SER A 51 0.29 6.36 1.36
C SER A 51 1.25 5.20 1.04
N TYR A 52 1.79 4.59 2.10
CA TYR A 52 2.71 3.46 2.02
C TYR A 52 1.99 2.19 2.47
N LEU A 53 2.08 1.12 1.67
CA LEU A 53 1.41 -0.15 1.94
C LEU A 53 2.39 -1.31 1.95
N ASN A 54 2.09 -2.31 2.77
CA ASN A 54 2.73 -3.61 2.68
C ASN A 54 2.19 -4.37 1.45
N VAL A 55 3.12 -4.80 0.60
CA VAL A 55 2.83 -5.56 -0.61
C VAL A 55 3.68 -6.82 -0.66
N ALA A 56 3.09 -7.92 -1.13
CA ALA A 56 3.85 -9.13 -1.41
C ALA A 56 4.71 -8.93 -2.67
N ARG A 57 5.83 -9.65 -2.76
CA ARG A 57 6.75 -9.67 -3.90
C ARG A 57 6.85 -11.05 -4.55
N THR A 58 6.36 -12.07 -3.86
CA THR A 58 6.44 -13.47 -4.28
C THR A 58 5.11 -14.16 -4.03
N ARG A 59 4.92 -15.31 -4.68
CA ARG A 59 3.86 -16.25 -4.33
C ARG A 59 3.98 -16.66 -2.86
N TYR A 60 2.82 -16.93 -2.26
CA TYR A 60 2.75 -17.48 -0.92
C TYR A 60 3.12 -18.95 -0.97
N HIS A 61 4.05 -19.34 -0.10
CA HIS A 61 4.43 -20.72 0.12
C HIS A 61 4.42 -20.96 1.63
N HIS A 62 3.58 -21.89 2.11
CA HIS A 62 3.35 -22.11 3.55
C HIS A 62 3.04 -20.80 4.31
N ASP A 63 2.12 -20.00 3.78
CA ASP A 63 1.72 -18.68 4.31
C ASP A 63 2.84 -17.62 4.40
N ARG A 64 4.00 -17.90 3.81
CA ARG A 64 5.13 -16.99 3.74
C ARG A 64 5.25 -16.39 2.34
N ALA A 65 5.38 -15.08 2.29
CA ALA A 65 5.75 -14.35 1.10
C ALA A 65 6.79 -13.29 1.48
N ILE A 66 7.62 -12.90 0.52
CA ILE A 66 8.50 -11.75 0.69
C ILE A 66 7.64 -10.50 0.68
N ILE A 67 7.67 -9.74 1.77
CA ILE A 67 6.88 -8.51 1.92
C ILE A 67 7.81 -7.30 1.89
N THR A 68 7.37 -6.25 1.21
CA THR A 68 8.03 -4.94 1.23
C THR A 68 7.00 -3.82 1.34
N VAL A 69 7.49 -2.58 1.44
CA VAL A 69 6.64 -1.39 1.48
C VAL A 69 6.73 -0.66 0.15
N GLY A 70 5.59 -0.42 -0.47
CA GLY A 70 5.48 0.39 -1.67
C GLY A 70 4.61 1.62 -1.46
N ARG A 71 4.85 2.65 -2.26
CA ARG A 71 4.10 3.91 -2.28
C ARG A 71 2.98 3.85 -3.31
N VAL A 72 1.76 4.22 -2.93
CA VAL A 72 0.66 4.32 -3.89
C VAL A 72 0.84 5.54 -4.77
N ILE A 73 0.81 5.34 -6.08
CA ILE A 73 0.82 6.41 -7.07
C ILE A 73 -0.60 6.67 -7.60
N ARG A 74 -1.39 5.61 -7.83
CA ARG A 74 -2.68 5.72 -8.51
C ARG A 74 -3.65 4.64 -8.06
N VAL A 75 -4.94 4.92 -8.07
CA VAL A 75 -6.01 3.93 -7.84
C VAL A 75 -6.94 3.86 -9.07
N LYS A 76 -7.32 2.64 -9.46
CA LYS A 76 -8.27 2.34 -10.54
C LYS A 76 -9.34 1.37 -10.07
N ILE A 77 -10.50 1.41 -10.71
CA ILE A 77 -11.55 0.39 -10.56
C ILE A 77 -11.42 -0.57 -11.74
N LEU A 78 -11.24 -1.85 -11.46
CA LEU A 78 -11.25 -2.91 -12.46
C LEU A 78 -12.30 -3.96 -12.07
N TYR A 79 -12.85 -4.66 -13.06
CA TYR A 79 -13.94 -5.62 -12.85
C TYR A 79 -13.44 -7.06 -12.68
N TYR A 80 -12.13 -7.26 -12.48
CA TYR A 80 -11.51 -8.54 -12.25
C TYR A 80 -10.59 -8.50 -11.02
N PRO A 81 -10.52 -9.58 -10.23
CA PRO A 81 -9.54 -9.74 -9.16
C PRO A 81 -8.17 -10.14 -9.72
N THR A 82 -7.13 -10.06 -8.90
CA THR A 82 -5.90 -10.82 -9.15
C THR A 82 -6.09 -12.27 -8.72
N GLN A 83 -5.53 -13.21 -9.50
CA GLN A 83 -5.50 -14.63 -9.16
C GLN A 83 -4.21 -15.02 -8.42
N ASP A 84 -3.20 -14.13 -8.45
CA ASP A 84 -1.89 -14.34 -7.84
C ASP A 84 -1.70 -13.51 -6.56
N TRP A 85 -0.48 -13.52 -6.04
CA TRP A 85 0.00 -12.80 -4.84
C TRP A 85 -0.10 -11.28 -4.87
N HIS A 86 -0.53 -10.66 -5.98
CA HIS A 86 -0.65 -9.21 -6.15
C HIS A 86 -1.78 -8.57 -5.32
N TRP A 87 -2.17 -9.17 -4.19
CA TRP A 87 -3.06 -8.54 -3.23
C TRP A 87 -2.28 -7.63 -2.28
N THR A 88 -2.79 -6.44 -2.00
CA THR A 88 -2.24 -5.59 -0.93
C THR A 88 -2.48 -6.25 0.43
N ARG A 89 -1.61 -5.97 1.40
CA ARG A 89 -1.92 -6.24 2.81
C ARG A 89 -2.82 -5.14 3.38
N ASN A 90 -3.40 -5.40 4.55
CA ASN A 90 -4.28 -4.45 5.23
C ASN A 90 -3.51 -3.34 5.98
N GLN A 91 -2.21 -3.54 6.20
CA GLN A 91 -1.36 -2.56 6.88
C GLN A 91 -0.88 -1.51 5.87
N PHE A 92 -1.27 -0.27 6.13
CA PHE A 92 -0.81 0.90 5.39
C PHE A 92 -0.65 2.08 6.36
N ILE A 93 0.18 3.04 5.98
CA ILE A 93 0.39 4.28 6.72
C ILE A 93 0.28 5.47 5.77
N ALA A 94 -0.22 6.60 6.27
CA ALA A 94 -0.21 7.86 5.53
C ALA A 94 1.21 8.42 5.40
N ALA A 95 1.42 9.34 4.47
CA ALA A 95 2.73 9.95 4.24
C ALA A 95 3.28 10.67 5.48
N SER A 96 2.42 11.39 6.22
CA SER A 96 2.78 12.11 7.45
C SER A 96 3.22 11.17 8.58
N GLN A 97 2.63 9.97 8.67
CA GLN A 97 2.99 9.00 9.71
C GLN A 97 4.42 8.48 9.55
N LEU A 98 5.01 8.57 8.35
CA LEU A 98 6.39 8.18 8.11
C LEU A 98 7.42 9.10 8.79
N GLU A 99 7.02 10.31 9.18
CA GLU A 99 7.86 11.24 9.95
C GLU A 99 8.23 10.62 11.31
N ASN A 100 7.25 10.00 11.97
CA ASN A 100 7.49 9.17 13.15
C ASN A 100 7.85 7.73 12.75
N PHE A 101 9.10 7.58 12.29
CA PHE A 101 9.61 6.32 11.75
C PHE A 101 9.43 5.13 12.70
N THR A 102 9.65 5.30 14.01
CA THR A 102 9.56 4.20 14.98
C THR A 102 8.15 3.65 15.06
N THR A 103 7.15 4.52 15.17
CA THR A 103 5.73 4.15 15.22
C THR A 103 5.29 3.52 13.90
N ALA A 104 5.64 4.16 12.77
CA ALA A 104 5.35 3.64 11.43
C ALA A 104 5.95 2.24 11.21
N TYR A 105 7.23 2.05 11.56
CA TYR A 105 7.90 0.76 11.41
C TYR A 105 7.28 -0.31 12.32
N ASN A 106 7.00 0.01 13.59
CA ASN A 106 6.38 -0.94 14.53
C ASN A 106 5.01 -1.42 14.05
N TYR A 107 4.20 -0.51 13.50
CA TYR A 107 2.91 -0.84 12.91
C TYR A 107 3.07 -1.71 11.64
N MET A 108 3.94 -1.30 10.72
CA MET A 108 4.11 -1.96 9.43
C MET A 108 4.77 -3.35 9.53
N LYS A 109 5.66 -3.58 10.50
CA LYS A 109 6.37 -4.86 10.65
C LYS A 109 5.57 -5.95 11.39
N HIS A 110 4.41 -5.60 11.95
CA HIS A 110 3.67 -6.47 12.84
C HIS A 110 3.27 -7.79 12.14
N ASN A 111 3.45 -8.91 12.84
CA ASN A 111 3.19 -10.28 12.37
C ASN A 111 4.00 -10.76 11.16
N TYR A 112 5.18 -10.18 10.90
CA TYR A 112 6.11 -10.69 9.90
C TYR A 112 7.35 -11.36 10.48
N ALA A 113 7.94 -12.29 9.71
CA ALA A 113 9.22 -12.90 10.00
C ALA A 113 10.37 -11.87 9.95
N TRP A 114 11.48 -12.16 10.64
CA TRP A 114 12.62 -11.24 10.80
C TRP A 114 13.14 -10.68 9.46
N TYR A 115 13.23 -11.51 8.42
CA TYR A 115 13.70 -11.08 7.10
C TYR A 115 12.78 -10.02 6.48
N ASN A 116 11.46 -10.24 6.56
CA ASN A 116 10.48 -9.26 6.11
C ASN A 116 10.53 -7.98 6.96
N LYS A 117 10.79 -8.07 8.27
CA LYS A 117 10.98 -6.89 9.12
C LYS A 117 12.14 -6.02 8.62
N LEU A 118 13.27 -6.65 8.25
CA LEU A 118 14.43 -5.93 7.68
C LEU A 118 14.09 -5.28 6.33
N LEU A 119 13.39 -5.98 5.43
CA LEU A 119 12.97 -5.42 4.15
C LEU A 119 12.03 -4.23 4.32
N ILE A 120 11.06 -4.32 5.24
CA ILE A 120 10.13 -3.24 5.57
C ILE A 120 10.90 -2.04 6.13
N HIS A 121 11.85 -2.28 7.05
CA HIS A 121 12.69 -1.23 7.63
C HIS A 121 13.49 -0.47 6.56
N HIS A 122 14.14 -1.22 5.66
CA HIS A 122 14.92 -0.63 4.57
C HIS A 122 14.04 0.16 3.60
N ALA A 123 12.89 -0.39 3.22
CA ALA A 123 11.93 0.28 2.35
C ALA A 123 11.42 1.58 2.97
N LEU A 124 11.00 1.58 4.24
CA LEU A 124 10.54 2.78 4.93
C LEU A 124 11.65 3.84 5.04
N ARG A 125 12.90 3.45 5.29
CA ARG A 125 14.04 4.39 5.30
C ARG A 125 14.27 5.02 3.94
N HIS A 126 14.22 4.21 2.88
CA HIS A 126 14.33 4.71 1.51
C HIS A 126 13.24 5.75 1.22
N TRP A 127 11.98 5.44 1.52
CA TRP A 127 10.87 6.37 1.34
C TRP A 127 11.00 7.65 2.15
N ARG A 128 11.48 7.55 3.40
CA ARG A 128 11.69 8.72 4.26
C ARG A 128 12.74 9.66 3.68
N ARG A 129 13.85 9.12 3.15
CA ARG A 129 14.89 9.91 2.48
C ARG A 129 14.34 10.63 1.24
N ILE A 130 13.56 9.93 0.41
CA ILE A 130 12.93 10.52 -0.78
C ILE A 130 11.95 11.64 -0.37
N SER A 131 11.10 11.42 0.63
CA SER A 131 10.19 12.45 1.13
C SER A 131 10.94 13.68 1.64
N ALA A 132 12.02 13.50 2.40
CA ALA A 132 12.84 14.59 2.89
C ALA A 132 13.50 15.39 1.74
N SER A 133 14.04 14.70 0.72
CA SER A 133 14.64 15.36 -0.45
C SER A 133 13.64 16.21 -1.25
N LYS A 134 12.39 15.73 -1.40
CA LYS A 134 11.32 16.49 -2.08
C LYS A 134 10.85 17.70 -1.26
N HIS A 135 11.05 17.69 0.05
CA HIS A 135 10.75 18.83 0.90
C HIS A 135 11.87 19.89 0.84
N CYS A 136 13.12 19.46 0.62
CA CYS A 136 14.29 20.33 0.52
C CYS A 136 14.37 21.08 -0.83
N ASN A 137 13.92 20.46 -1.93
CA ASN A 137 13.90 21.09 -3.27
C ASN A 137 12.71 22.05 -3.51
N LYS A 138 12.10 22.60 -2.45
CA LYS A 138 10.97 23.55 -2.54
C LYS A 138 11.34 24.98 -2.14
N PHE A 139 12.63 25.31 -2.11
CA PHE A 139 13.15 26.65 -1.84
C PHE A 139 13.89 27.18 -3.06
#